data_AF-A0A1J4TUV3-F1
#
_entry.id   AF-A0A1J4TUV3-F1
#
_cell.length_a   1.000
_cell.length_b   1.000
_cell.length_c   1.000
_cell.angle_alpha   90.00
_cell.angle_beta   90.00
_cell.angle_gamma   90.00
#
_symmetry.space_group_name_H-M   'P 1'
#
loop_
_entity.id
_entity.type
_entity.pdbx_description
1 polymer ?
#
loop_
_entity_poly.entity_id
_entity_poly.type
_entity_poly.pdbx_seq_one_letter_code
_entity_poly.pdbx_strand_id
1 'polypeptide(L)'
;MPGLTRLGVVLSTFIFVIAFLPNIVFAGVTGTPTSAPGRPTCDLCGWCNRFATPPAPSPQNWDECNLCLYEADNTEKLKSYYTIAGCIDTNTGAFVKKIISIVVGVSGGLAFLSFLYGSGMVLVSSGNPERIKSGKDILTSSLLGIILIVFSILILKIVGYDILKIPWLGG
;
A
#
# COMPACT_ATOMS: atom_id res chain seq x y z
N MET A 1 36.70 -1.74 -1.17
CA MET A 1 35.87 -1.61 -2.39
C MET A 1 34.38 -1.46 -1.99
N PRO A 2 33.95 -0.27 -1.55
CA PRO A 2 32.59 -0.04 -1.01
C PRO A 2 31.48 0.17 -2.07
N GLY A 3 31.84 0.30 -3.36
CA GLY A 3 30.86 0.54 -4.44
C GLY A 3 30.02 -0.68 -4.82
N LEU A 4 30.58 -1.89 -4.70
CA LEU A 4 29.93 -3.12 -5.18
C LEU A 4 28.80 -3.58 -4.25
N THR A 5 28.93 -3.38 -2.94
CA THR A 5 27.89 -3.69 -1.95
C THR A 5 26.73 -2.70 -1.99
N ARG A 6 26.99 -1.41 -2.29
CA ARG A 6 25.94 -0.40 -2.48
C ARG A 6 25.09 -0.70 -3.71
N LEU A 7 25.71 -1.09 -4.82
CA LEU A 7 25.01 -1.48 -6.04
C LEU A 7 24.19 -2.77 -5.82
N GLY A 8 24.74 -3.76 -5.10
CA GLY A 8 24.04 -5.01 -4.80
C GLY A 8 22.80 -4.85 -3.91
N VAL A 9 22.86 -3.96 -2.90
CA VAL A 9 21.70 -3.66 -2.03
C VAL A 9 20.62 -2.92 -2.81
N VAL A 10 20.98 -1.90 -3.60
CA VAL A 10 20.02 -1.17 -4.43
C VAL A 10 19.39 -2.11 -5.44
N LEU A 11 20.17 -2.91 -6.16
CA LEU A 11 19.66 -3.87 -7.15
C LEU A 11 18.77 -4.95 -6.51
N SER A 12 19.12 -5.47 -5.33
CA SER A 12 18.32 -6.45 -4.60
C SER A 12 16.99 -5.88 -4.11
N THR A 13 17.00 -4.66 -3.56
CA THR A 13 15.75 -3.96 -3.19
C THR A 13 14.90 -3.62 -4.41
N PHE A 14 15.51 -3.23 -5.55
CA PHE A 14 14.82 -2.95 -6.79
C PHE A 14 14.20 -4.21 -7.42
N ILE A 15 14.90 -5.35 -7.37
CA ILE A 15 14.40 -6.65 -7.85
C ILE A 15 13.25 -7.14 -6.97
N PHE A 16 13.34 -7.00 -5.64
CA PHE A 16 12.24 -7.39 -4.74
C PHE A 16 11.02 -6.48 -4.94
N VAL A 17 11.24 -5.18 -5.17
CA VAL A 17 10.16 -4.23 -5.49
C VAL A 17 9.49 -4.58 -6.83
N ILE A 18 10.26 -4.83 -7.90
CA ILE A 18 9.69 -5.11 -9.22
C ILE A 18 9.09 -6.52 -9.32
N ALA A 19 9.68 -7.52 -8.68
CA ALA A 19 9.22 -8.91 -8.79
C ALA A 19 8.15 -9.29 -7.75
N PHE A 20 8.18 -8.69 -6.55
CA PHE A 20 7.29 -9.08 -5.45
C PHE A 20 6.18 -8.05 -5.15
N LEU A 21 6.40 -6.73 -5.27
CA LEU A 21 5.32 -5.77 -5.03
C LEU A 21 4.15 -5.84 -6.02
N PRO A 22 4.31 -6.10 -7.34
CA PRO A 22 3.12 -6.21 -8.18
C PRO A 22 2.26 -7.40 -7.78
N ASN A 23 2.83 -8.48 -7.24
CA ASN A 23 2.04 -9.60 -6.70
C ASN A 23 1.31 -9.23 -5.40
N ILE A 24 1.85 -8.29 -4.59
CA ILE A 24 1.19 -7.81 -3.36
C ILE A 24 0.11 -6.77 -3.68
N VAL A 25 0.35 -5.88 -4.66
CA VAL A 25 -0.54 -4.76 -5.01
C VAL A 25 -1.60 -5.14 -6.05
N PHE A 26 -1.27 -6.06 -6.97
CA PHE A 26 -2.16 -6.55 -8.04
C PHE A 26 -2.55 -8.01 -7.89
N ALA A 27 -2.36 -8.64 -6.73
CA ALA A 27 -3.19 -9.78 -6.43
C ALA A 27 -4.64 -9.29 -6.52
N GLY A 28 -5.37 -9.74 -7.54
CA GLY A 28 -6.82 -9.67 -7.50
C GLY A 28 -7.26 -10.53 -6.33
N VAL A 29 -8.33 -10.15 -5.64
CA VAL A 29 -9.07 -11.10 -4.81
C VAL A 29 -9.57 -12.18 -5.78
N THR A 30 -8.80 -13.26 -5.94
CA THR A 30 -9.22 -14.47 -6.65
C THR A 30 -10.14 -15.24 -5.71
N GLY A 31 -11.26 -14.63 -5.34
CA GLY A 31 -12.43 -15.38 -4.94
C GLY A 31 -12.89 -16.09 -6.21
N THR A 32 -12.41 -17.30 -6.46
CA THR A 32 -13.05 -18.15 -7.46
C THR A 32 -14.46 -18.42 -6.94
N PRO A 33 -15.52 -18.07 -7.69
CA PRO A 33 -16.87 -18.42 -7.27
C PRO A 33 -16.94 -19.93 -7.18
N THR A 34 -17.04 -20.48 -5.98
CA THR A 34 -17.32 -21.89 -5.75
C THR A 34 -18.71 -22.19 -6.31
N SER A 35 -18.75 -22.95 -7.40
CA SER A 35 -19.96 -23.35 -8.10
C SER A 35 -20.74 -24.39 -7.29
N ALA A 36 -21.91 -24.01 -6.77
CA ALA A 36 -22.93 -24.93 -6.29
C ALA A 36 -23.99 -25.15 -7.40
N PRO A 37 -24.51 -26.38 -7.62
CA PRO A 37 -25.47 -26.64 -8.68
C PRO A 37 -26.89 -26.21 -8.25
N GLY A 38 -27.50 -25.25 -8.94
CA GLY A 38 -28.91 -24.86 -8.72
C GLY A 38 -29.37 -23.42 -9.08
N ARG A 39 -28.44 -22.48 -9.35
CA ARG A 39 -28.56 -21.02 -9.70
C ARG A 39 -28.71 -20.05 -8.51
N PRO A 40 -28.28 -18.78 -8.60
CA PRO A 40 -26.99 -18.20 -9.01
C PRO A 40 -26.05 -17.91 -7.80
N THR A 41 -24.74 -17.91 -8.04
CA THR A 41 -23.68 -17.44 -7.13
C THR A 41 -23.48 -15.95 -7.30
N CYS A 42 -23.34 -15.18 -6.22
CA CYS A 42 -22.79 -13.82 -6.34
C CYS A 42 -21.74 -13.59 -5.25
N ASP A 43 -20.74 -12.76 -5.55
CA ASP A 43 -19.72 -12.22 -4.63
C ASP A 43 -19.03 -11.00 -5.25
N LEU A 44 -18.19 -10.36 -4.44
CA LEU A 44 -17.43 -9.11 -4.50
C LEU A 44 -18.29 -7.86 -4.45
N CYS A 45 -19.59 -8.05 -4.47
CA CYS A 45 -20.42 -7.24 -5.33
C CYS A 45 -21.90 -7.65 -5.12
N GLY A 46 -22.28 -7.96 -3.88
CA GLY A 46 -23.61 -8.52 -3.58
C GLY A 46 -23.60 -10.04 -3.41
N TRP A 47 -22.80 -10.55 -2.47
CA TRP A 47 -22.67 -11.97 -2.18
C TRP A 47 -24.02 -12.67 -1.98
N CYS A 48 -24.24 -13.80 -2.67
CA CYS A 48 -25.46 -14.59 -2.54
C CYS A 48 -25.19 -16.08 -2.40
N ASN A 49 -25.69 -16.64 -1.30
CA ASN A 49 -25.73 -18.06 -0.98
C ASN A 49 -27.10 -18.45 -0.40
N ARG A 50 -28.13 -18.55 -1.25
CA ARG A 50 -29.51 -18.84 -0.83
C ARG A 50 -29.87 -20.34 -0.79
N PHE A 51 -28.92 -21.21 -1.14
CA PHE A 51 -29.15 -22.66 -1.22
C PHE A 51 -28.16 -23.51 -0.41
N ALA A 52 -27.14 -22.92 0.25
CA ALA A 52 -26.32 -23.68 1.18
C ALA A 52 -27.09 -23.99 2.47
N THR A 53 -27.04 -25.26 2.87
CA THR A 53 -27.47 -25.75 4.17
C THR A 53 -26.25 -26.34 4.87
N PRO A 54 -25.76 -25.76 5.99
CA PRO A 54 -26.19 -24.50 6.62
C PRO A 54 -25.83 -23.24 5.80
N PRO A 55 -26.51 -22.10 6.02
CA PRO A 55 -26.15 -20.84 5.38
C PRO A 55 -24.68 -20.53 5.68
N ALA A 56 -23.89 -20.28 4.62
CA ALA A 56 -22.49 -19.96 4.85
C ALA A 56 -22.37 -18.55 5.47
N PRO A 57 -21.41 -18.34 6.39
CA PRO A 57 -21.15 -17.03 6.96
C PRO A 57 -20.71 -16.04 5.87
N SER A 58 -20.98 -14.75 6.07
CA SER A 58 -20.42 -13.70 5.21
C SER A 58 -18.89 -13.81 5.17
N PRO A 59 -18.25 -13.61 4.01
CA PRO A 59 -16.80 -13.52 3.97
C PRO A 59 -16.31 -12.34 4.82
N GLN A 60 -15.14 -12.47 5.44
CA GLN A 60 -14.62 -11.55 6.46
C GLN A 60 -14.48 -10.09 5.98
N ASN A 61 -14.39 -9.88 4.68
CA ASN A 61 -14.20 -8.58 4.02
C ASN A 61 -15.47 -8.04 3.33
N TRP A 62 -16.64 -8.67 3.57
CA TRP A 62 -17.90 -8.29 2.92
C TRP A 62 -18.36 -6.87 3.30
N ASP A 63 -18.27 -6.50 4.59
CA ASP A 63 -18.73 -5.19 5.07
C ASP A 63 -17.97 -4.03 4.40
N GLU A 64 -16.65 -4.16 4.30
CA GLU A 64 -15.78 -3.17 3.66
C GLU A 64 -16.04 -3.06 2.15
N CYS A 65 -16.36 -4.19 1.52
CA CYS A 65 -16.65 -4.29 0.11
C CYS A 65 -18.03 -3.69 -0.23
N ASN A 66 -19.04 -3.97 0.60
CA ASN A 66 -20.39 -3.43 0.45
C ASN A 66 -20.41 -1.92 0.60
N LEU A 67 -19.72 -1.38 1.61
CA LEU A 67 -19.56 0.07 1.82
C LEU A 67 -18.77 0.77 0.70
N CYS A 68 -17.99 0.04 -0.09
CA CYS A 68 -17.27 0.59 -1.22
C CYS A 68 -18.14 0.74 -2.48
N LEU A 69 -18.97 -0.26 -2.75
CA LEU A 69 -19.72 -0.38 -4.00
C LEU A 69 -21.15 0.17 -3.89
N TYR A 70 -21.70 0.27 -2.68
CA TYR A 70 -23.07 0.71 -2.44
C TYR A 70 -23.15 1.85 -1.42
N GLU A 71 -24.07 2.77 -1.64
CA GLU A 71 -24.44 3.82 -0.68
C GLU A 71 -25.47 3.32 0.35
N ALA A 72 -25.77 4.14 1.37
CA ALA A 72 -26.73 3.81 2.42
C ALA A 72 -28.17 3.57 1.91
N ASP A 73 -28.49 4.01 0.69
CA ASP A 73 -29.77 3.79 0.01
C ASP A 73 -29.80 2.45 -0.78
N ASN A 74 -28.72 1.66 -0.78
CA ASN A 74 -28.51 0.47 -1.62
C ASN A 74 -28.38 0.79 -3.13
N THR A 75 -28.02 2.02 -3.46
CA THR A 75 -27.67 2.44 -4.83
C THR A 75 -26.21 2.13 -5.17
N GLU A 76 -25.95 1.75 -6.41
CA GLU A 76 -24.59 1.48 -6.91
C GLU A 76 -23.77 2.77 -7.00
N LYS A 77 -22.60 2.79 -6.35
CA LYS A 77 -21.70 3.95 -6.37
C LYS A 77 -20.86 3.96 -7.65
N LEU A 78 -21.29 4.73 -8.65
CA LEU A 78 -20.62 4.82 -9.94
C LEU A 78 -19.14 5.22 -9.81
N LYS A 79 -18.28 4.55 -10.60
CA LYS A 79 -16.81 4.73 -10.63
C LYS A 79 -16.05 4.23 -9.40
N SER A 80 -16.64 3.37 -8.58
CA SER A 80 -15.98 2.79 -7.39
C SER A 80 -15.66 1.30 -7.62
N TYR A 81 -14.47 0.86 -7.20
CA TYR A 81 -13.99 -0.51 -7.39
C TYR A 81 -13.36 -1.03 -6.09
N TYR A 82 -13.66 -2.27 -5.72
CA TYR A 82 -13.04 -2.91 -4.56
C TYR A 82 -11.83 -3.77 -5.00
N THR A 83 -10.66 -3.51 -4.42
CA THR A 83 -9.39 -4.20 -4.73
C THR A 83 -8.71 -4.66 -3.44
N ILE A 84 -7.60 -5.40 -3.54
CA ILE A 84 -6.79 -5.78 -2.36
C ILE A 84 -6.21 -4.55 -1.63
N ALA A 85 -6.04 -3.42 -2.32
CA ALA A 85 -5.67 -2.15 -1.70
C ALA A 85 -6.88 -1.41 -1.07
N GLY A 86 -8.04 -2.05 -1.02
CA GLY A 86 -9.31 -1.51 -0.56
C GLY A 86 -10.12 -0.84 -1.67
N CYS A 87 -11.08 -0.01 -1.25
CA CYS A 87 -11.95 0.74 -2.17
C CYS A 87 -11.18 1.81 -2.94
N ILE A 88 -11.32 1.82 -4.27
CA ILE A 88 -10.79 2.83 -5.18
C ILE A 88 -11.95 3.51 -5.89
N ASP A 89 -12.16 4.78 -5.55
CA ASP A 89 -13.08 5.64 -6.28
C ASP A 89 -12.32 6.36 -7.39
N THR A 90 -12.82 6.31 -8.63
CA THR A 90 -12.23 7.02 -9.80
C THR A 90 -12.68 8.48 -9.88
N ASN A 91 -13.26 9.01 -8.80
CA ASN A 91 -13.46 10.44 -8.62
C ASN A 91 -12.10 11.09 -8.37
N THR A 92 -11.81 12.22 -9.03
CA THR A 92 -10.52 12.93 -8.98
C THR A 92 -9.96 13.11 -7.57
N GLY A 93 -10.82 13.43 -6.59
CA GLY A 93 -10.37 13.66 -5.22
C GLY A 93 -9.99 12.38 -4.47
N ALA A 94 -10.87 11.39 -4.48
CA ALA A 94 -10.70 10.14 -3.75
C ALA A 94 -9.63 9.23 -4.38
N PHE A 95 -9.50 9.26 -5.71
CA PHE A 95 -8.46 8.56 -6.44
C PHE A 95 -7.05 9.02 -6.03
N VAL A 96 -6.83 10.33 -6.01
CA VAL A 96 -5.55 10.94 -5.63
C VAL A 96 -5.21 10.62 -4.18
N LYS A 97 -6.19 10.72 -3.26
CA LYS A 97 -6.00 10.35 -1.85
C LYS A 97 -5.55 8.89 -1.69
N LYS A 98 -6.19 7.97 -2.41
CA LYS A 98 -5.85 6.54 -2.38
C LYS A 98 -4.46 6.25 -2.93
N ILE A 99 -4.09 6.84 -4.07
CA ILE A 99 -2.74 6.70 -4.63
C ILE A 99 -1.69 7.24 -3.66
N ILE A 100 -1.89 8.43 -3.10
CA ILE A 100 -0.95 9.00 -2.13
C ILE A 100 -0.80 8.08 -0.92
N SER A 101 -1.89 7.55 -0.37
CA SER A 101 -1.85 6.62 0.75
C SER A 101 -1.04 5.35 0.44
N ILE A 102 -1.22 4.77 -0.75
CA ILE A 102 -0.49 3.57 -1.18
C ILE A 102 0.99 3.88 -1.36
N VAL A 103 1.32 4.97 -2.06
CA VAL A 103 2.72 5.37 -2.32
C VAL A 103 3.45 5.67 -1.02
N VAL A 104 2.82 6.38 -0.08
CA VAL A 104 3.40 6.70 1.23
C VAL A 104 3.58 5.44 2.08
N GLY A 105 2.62 4.52 2.07
CA GLY A 105 2.75 3.23 2.76
C GLY A 105 3.93 2.40 2.25
N VAL A 106 4.05 2.26 0.92
CA VAL A 106 5.11 1.44 0.30
C VAL A 106 6.49 2.10 0.47
N SER A 107 6.59 3.41 0.21
CA SER A 107 7.86 4.14 0.34
C SER A 107 8.34 4.24 1.79
N GLY A 108 7.42 4.45 2.74
CA GLY A 108 7.72 4.46 4.18
C GLY A 108 8.23 3.11 4.67
N GLY A 109 7.57 2.02 4.26
CA GLY A 109 8.02 0.66 4.58
C GLY A 109 9.42 0.36 4.04
N LEU A 110 9.68 0.69 2.77
CA LEU A 110 10.98 0.45 2.15
C LEU A 110 12.09 1.30 2.77
N ALA A 111 11.81 2.57 3.06
CA ALA A 111 12.75 3.46 3.72
C ALA A 111 13.10 2.96 5.14
N PHE A 112 12.10 2.47 5.89
CA PHE A 112 12.30 1.89 7.22
C PHE A 112 13.18 0.63 7.19
N LEU A 113 12.95 -0.28 6.23
CA LEU A 113 13.80 -1.47 6.03
C LEU A 113 15.25 -1.08 5.72
N SER A 114 15.48 -0.08 4.86
CA SER A 114 16.83 0.41 4.55
C SER A 114 17.53 1.00 5.78
N PHE A 115 16.77 1.69 6.64
CA PHE A 115 17.27 2.28 7.88
C PHE A 115 17.71 1.20 8.87
N LEU A 116 16.92 0.13 9.05
CA LEU A 116 17.28 -1.00 9.90
C LEU A 116 18.56 -1.71 9.42
N TYR A 117 18.72 -1.89 8.10
CA TYR A 117 19.91 -2.50 7.54
C TYR A 117 21.18 -1.64 7.78
N GLY A 118 21.09 -0.33 7.55
CA GLY A 118 22.18 0.61 7.84
C GLY A 118 22.57 0.61 9.32
N SER A 119 21.57 0.55 10.21
CA SER A 119 21.77 0.51 11.66
C SER A 119 22.48 -0.77 12.11
N GLY A 120 22.01 -1.93 11.63
CA GLY A 120 22.63 -3.22 11.91
C GLY A 120 24.07 -3.31 11.43
N MET A 121 24.40 -2.72 10.26
CA MET A 121 25.76 -2.71 9.75
C MET A 121 26.73 -1.94 10.66
N VAL A 122 26.30 -0.81 11.22
CA VAL A 122 27.13 -0.02 12.15
C VAL A 122 27.36 -0.78 13.46
N LEU A 123 26.32 -1.45 13.98
CA LEU A 123 26.39 -2.19 15.26
C LEU A 123 27.25 -3.45 15.18
N VAL A 124 27.23 -4.17 14.06
CA VAL A 124 28.00 -5.42 13.87
C VAL A 124 29.43 -5.16 13.35
N SER A 125 29.78 -3.90 13.12
CA SER A 125 31.13 -3.50 12.68
C SER A 125 32.11 -3.52 13.84
N SER A 126 32.60 -4.72 14.17
CA SER A 126 33.51 -5.08 15.26
C SER A 126 34.90 -4.39 15.23
N GLY A 127 34.96 -3.06 15.09
CA GLY A 127 36.19 -2.25 15.14
C GLY A 127 36.79 -1.86 13.78
N ASN A 128 36.17 -2.20 12.65
CA ASN A 128 36.68 -1.81 11.32
C ASN A 128 36.15 -0.43 10.89
N PRO A 129 37.00 0.60 10.75
CA PRO A 129 36.59 1.97 10.43
C PRO A 129 35.93 2.11 9.04
N GLU A 130 36.25 1.23 8.08
CA GLU A 130 35.66 1.22 6.74
C GLU A 130 34.15 0.92 6.79
N ARG A 131 33.76 -0.02 7.66
CA ARG A 131 32.38 -0.51 7.79
C ARG A 131 31.52 0.46 8.60
N ILE A 132 32.10 1.11 9.60
CA ILE A 132 31.47 2.20 10.35
C ILE A 132 31.18 3.40 9.43
N LYS A 133 32.17 3.81 8.62
CA LYS A 133 31.98 4.91 7.67
C LYS A 133 30.89 4.59 6.64
N SER A 134 30.95 3.39 6.07
CA SER A 134 29.96 2.93 5.09
C SER A 134 28.54 2.84 5.66
N GLY A 135 28.40 2.36 6.91
CA GLY A 135 27.11 2.29 7.59
C GLY A 135 26.54 3.66 7.94
N LYS A 136 27.38 4.62 8.37
CA LYS A 136 26.97 6.00 8.62
C LYS A 136 26.44 6.67 7.35
N ASP A 137 27.09 6.49 6.22
CA ASP A 137 26.62 7.04 4.95
C ASP A 137 25.26 6.46 4.52
N ILE A 138 25.02 5.16 4.77
CA ILE A 138 23.72 4.53 4.48
C ILE A 138 22.65 5.14 5.38
N LEU A 139 22.92 5.26 6.67
CA LEU A 139 22.00 5.86 7.64
C LEU A 139 21.62 7.30 7.29
N THR A 140 22.61 8.14 6.93
CA THR A 140 22.34 9.54 6.56
C THR A 140 21.52 9.63 5.28
N SER A 141 21.80 8.77 4.29
CA SER A 141 21.04 8.74 3.04
C SER A 141 19.58 8.29 3.23
N SER A 142 19.33 7.27 4.07
CA SER A 142 17.98 6.82 4.41
C SER A 142 17.20 7.87 5.21
N LEU A 143 17.85 8.53 6.18
CA LEU A 143 17.22 9.56 6.99
C LEU A 143 16.82 10.79 6.16
N LEU A 144 17.69 11.22 5.23
CA LEU A 144 17.38 12.28 4.27
C LEU A 144 16.18 11.91 3.38
N GLY A 145 16.07 10.65 2.94
CA GLY A 145 14.92 10.19 2.17
C GLY A 145 13.60 10.30 2.95
N ILE A 146 13.59 9.82 4.20
CA ILE A 146 12.39 9.86 5.06
C ILE A 146 11.99 11.31 5.34
N ILE A 147 12.95 12.17 5.69
CA ILE A 147 12.64 13.57 6.02
C ILE A 147 12.07 14.31 4.81
N LEU A 148 12.58 14.03 3.60
CA LEU A 148 12.10 14.64 2.36
C LEU A 148 10.66 14.21 2.07
N ILE A 149 10.31 12.93 2.26
CA ILE A 149 8.93 12.44 2.11
C ILE A 149 7.98 13.14 3.08
N VAL A 150 8.35 13.24 4.36
CA VAL A 150 7.53 13.89 5.38
C VAL A 150 7.31 15.37 5.04
N PHE A 151 8.39 16.08 4.70
CA PHE A 151 8.30 17.49 4.29
C PHE A 151 7.45 17.68 3.03
N SER A 152 7.57 16.80 2.05
CA SER A 152 6.76 16.85 0.82
C SER A 152 5.26 16.79 1.14
N ILE A 153 4.85 15.89 2.03
CA ILE A 153 3.45 15.75 2.44
C ILE A 153 2.98 16.95 3.26
N LEU A 154 3.83 17.50 4.13
CA LEU A 154 3.50 18.70 4.90
C LEU A 154 3.26 19.89 3.97
N ILE A 155 4.12 20.11 2.98
CA ILE A 155 3.93 21.18 1.99
C ILE A 155 2.64 20.94 1.20
N LEU A 156 2.37 19.71 0.77
CA LEU A 156 1.12 19.38 0.05
C LEU A 156 -0.13 19.62 0.91
N LYS A 157 -0.07 19.30 2.22
CA LYS A 157 -1.16 19.58 3.16
C LYS A 157 -1.36 21.07 3.36
N ILE A 158 -0.30 21.84 3.59
CA ILE A 158 -0.40 23.28 3.82
C ILE A 158 -0.91 23.99 2.56
N VAL A 159 -0.30 23.75 1.42
CA VAL A 159 -0.68 24.44 0.17
C VAL A 159 -2.02 23.91 -0.36
N GLY A 160 -2.25 22.61 -0.30
CA GLY A 160 -3.49 21.98 -0.79
C GLY A 160 -4.69 22.30 0.10
N TYR A 161 -4.59 22.09 1.40
CA TYR A 161 -5.72 22.27 2.31
C TYR A 161 -5.92 23.73 2.71
N ASP A 162 -4.87 24.43 3.13
CA ASP A 162 -5.04 25.77 3.71
C ASP A 162 -5.18 26.87 2.65
N ILE A 163 -4.52 26.73 1.48
CA ILE A 163 -4.53 27.76 0.44
C ILE A 163 -5.54 27.46 -0.66
N LEU A 164 -5.53 26.24 -1.21
CA LEU A 164 -6.43 25.86 -2.30
C LEU A 164 -7.78 25.30 -1.81
N LYS A 165 -7.97 25.09 -0.49
CA LYS A 165 -9.21 24.57 0.11
C LYS A 165 -9.76 23.36 -0.64
N ILE A 166 -8.89 22.46 -1.10
CA ILE A 166 -9.37 21.27 -1.83
C ILE A 166 -9.94 20.26 -0.83
N PRO A 167 -11.27 20.03 -0.82
CA PRO A 167 -11.96 19.33 0.26
C PRO A 167 -11.58 17.85 0.38
N TRP A 168 -10.95 17.27 -0.64
CA TRP A 168 -10.59 15.84 -0.67
C TRP A 168 -9.23 15.50 -0.04
N LEU A 169 -8.37 16.48 0.29
CA LEU A 169 -7.08 16.22 0.96
C LEU A 169 -7.15 16.25 2.50
N GLY A 170 -8.27 16.74 3.06
CA GLY A 170 -8.41 17.08 4.49
C GLY A 170 -9.32 16.17 5.33
N GLY A 171 -9.77 15.04 4.80
CA GLY A 171 -10.51 14.00 5.54
C GLY A 171 -9.95 12.63 5.20
#